data_AF-A0A255GWV3-F1
#
_entry.id   AF-A0A255GWV3-F1
#
_cell.length_a   1.000
_cell.length_b   1.000
_cell.length_c   1.000
_cell.angle_alpha   90.00
_cell.angle_beta   90.00
_cell.angle_gamma   90.00
#
_symmetry.space_group_name_H-M   'P 1'
#
loop_
_entity.id
_entity.type
_entity.pdbx_description
1 polymer ?
#
loop_
_entity_poly.entity_id
_entity_poly.type
_entity_poly.pdbx_seq_one_letter_code
_entity_poly.pdbx_strand_id
1 'polypeptide(L)'
;MTADFEDVLSRLNDTVDQAARGERPSQLPEVEGEATAYDDRITVKVRAGKVTGLEIQPLAMRLSNVELAEQLSTAVNEALVDYADKVTAALMDSDTDFGSLGRSTRQIQQDGLKAMKAYADSLFDALNQVKRNG
;
A
#
# COMPACT_ATOMS: atom_id res chain seq x y z
N MET A 1 -39.52 -9.38 -4.45
CA MET A 1 -38.58 -8.25 -4.66
C MET A 1 -37.26 -8.56 -3.93
N THR A 2 -36.63 -9.71 -4.22
CA THR A 2 -35.32 -10.13 -3.66
C THR A 2 -34.15 -9.84 -4.60
N ALA A 3 -34.44 -9.52 -5.86
CA ALA A 3 -33.45 -9.30 -6.92
C ALA A 3 -32.53 -8.09 -6.66
N ASP A 4 -33.06 -6.99 -6.09
CA ASP A 4 -32.27 -5.77 -5.87
C ASP A 4 -31.16 -5.96 -4.81
N PHE A 5 -31.35 -6.82 -3.81
CA PHE A 5 -30.34 -7.06 -2.78
C PHE A 5 -29.20 -7.96 -3.29
N GLU A 6 -29.54 -8.93 -4.12
CA GLU A 6 -28.61 -9.86 -4.75
C GLU A 6 -27.71 -9.12 -5.77
N ASP A 7 -28.27 -8.16 -6.50
CA ASP A 7 -27.52 -7.27 -7.40
C ASP A 7 -26.54 -6.36 -6.66
N VAL A 8 -26.92 -5.86 -5.47
CA VAL A 8 -26.03 -5.03 -4.65
C VAL A 8 -24.88 -5.85 -4.07
N LEU A 9 -25.15 -7.08 -3.61
CA LEU A 9 -24.11 -7.99 -3.14
C LEU A 9 -23.16 -8.42 -4.26
N SER A 10 -23.69 -8.66 -5.47
CA SER A 10 -22.86 -8.98 -6.65
C SER A 10 -21.90 -7.82 -6.97
N ARG A 11 -22.40 -6.58 -6.98
CA ARG A 11 -21.55 -5.39 -7.25
C ARG A 11 -20.48 -5.16 -6.18
N LEU A 12 -20.80 -5.43 -4.90
CA LEU A 12 -19.82 -5.40 -3.81
C LEU A 12 -18.73 -6.44 -4.02
N ASN A 13 -19.11 -7.66 -4.36
CA ASN A 13 -18.17 -8.74 -4.59
C ASN A 13 -17.29 -8.46 -5.82
N ASP A 14 -17.87 -7.92 -6.89
CA ASP A 14 -17.13 -7.51 -8.08
C ASP A 14 -16.16 -6.36 -7.80
N THR A 15 -16.51 -5.42 -6.92
CA THR A 15 -15.63 -4.32 -6.50
C THR A 15 -14.47 -4.82 -5.64
N VAL A 16 -14.72 -5.78 -4.75
CA VAL A 16 -13.68 -6.44 -3.94
C VAL A 16 -12.75 -7.28 -4.83
N ASP A 17 -13.31 -8.01 -5.78
CA ASP A 17 -12.54 -8.76 -6.78
C ASP A 17 -11.74 -7.83 -7.68
N GLN A 18 -12.29 -6.67 -8.05
CA GLN A 18 -11.58 -5.67 -8.85
C GLN A 18 -10.49 -4.95 -8.06
N ALA A 19 -10.62 -4.82 -6.74
CA ALA A 19 -9.54 -4.35 -5.86
C ALA A 19 -8.46 -5.43 -5.62
N ALA A 20 -8.86 -6.71 -5.60
CA ALA A 20 -7.93 -7.84 -5.49
C ALA A 20 -7.21 -8.16 -6.81
N ARG A 21 -7.86 -7.87 -7.95
CA ARG A 21 -7.31 -7.96 -9.32
C ARG A 21 -6.64 -6.67 -9.77
N GLY A 22 -6.98 -5.54 -9.16
CA GLY A 22 -6.28 -4.27 -9.27
C GLY A 22 -4.85 -4.56 -8.89
N GLU A 23 -3.97 -4.42 -9.89
CA GLU A 23 -2.61 -4.94 -9.90
C GLU A 23 -1.98 -4.84 -8.51
N ARG A 24 -1.69 -6.00 -7.89
CA ARG A 24 -0.54 -6.04 -6.96
C ARG A 24 0.55 -5.31 -7.72
N PRO A 25 1.11 -4.19 -7.21
CA PRO A 25 2.09 -3.41 -7.96
C PRO A 25 3.10 -4.40 -8.50
N SER A 26 3.04 -4.60 -9.82
CA SER A 26 3.63 -5.75 -10.46
C SER A 26 5.11 -5.46 -10.45
N GLN A 27 5.78 -6.08 -9.47
CA GLN A 27 7.16 -5.85 -9.07
C GLN A 27 7.27 -4.59 -8.19
N LEU A 28 7.53 -4.79 -6.88
CA LEU A 28 8.22 -3.75 -6.14
C LEU A 28 9.46 -3.38 -6.96
N PRO A 29 9.75 -2.09 -7.13
CA PRO A 29 10.94 -1.67 -7.85
C PRO A 29 12.15 -2.40 -7.27
N GLU A 30 13.01 -2.93 -8.14
CA GLU A 30 14.15 -3.75 -7.75
C GLU A 30 15.25 -2.83 -7.18
N VAL A 31 14.96 -2.26 -6.02
CA VAL A 31 15.86 -1.35 -5.30
C VAL A 31 16.61 -2.10 -4.21
N GLU A 32 17.87 -1.71 -4.03
CA GLU A 32 18.75 -2.22 -2.99
C GLU A 32 19.12 -1.07 -2.05
N GLY A 33 18.82 -1.25 -0.77
CA GLY A 33 19.28 -0.37 0.29
C GLY A 33 20.68 -0.76 0.72
N GLU A 34 21.53 0.22 1.01
CA GLU A 34 22.89 0.01 1.47
C GLU A 34 23.22 1.03 2.57
N ALA A 35 23.90 0.57 3.61
CA ALA A 35 24.47 1.45 4.60
C ALA A 35 25.80 0.91 5.12
N THR A 36 26.65 1.83 5.57
CA THR A 36 27.93 1.53 6.17
C THR A 36 28.02 2.05 7.59
N ALA A 37 28.77 1.35 8.44
CA ALA A 37 29.07 1.79 9.80
C ALA A 37 30.56 1.59 10.11
N TYR A 38 31.00 2.27 11.17
CA TYR A 38 32.38 2.20 11.68
C TYR A 38 33.42 2.48 10.57
N ASP A 39 33.36 3.68 9.96
CA ASP A 39 34.28 4.12 8.90
C ASP A 39 34.35 3.15 7.69
N ASP A 40 33.20 2.76 7.13
CA ASP A 40 33.07 1.84 5.99
C ASP A 40 33.59 0.41 6.24
N ARG A 41 33.74 0.01 7.51
CA ARG A 41 34.22 -1.31 7.88
C ARG A 41 33.12 -2.34 8.06
N ILE A 42 31.88 -1.89 8.22
CA ILE A 42 30.69 -2.74 8.24
C ILE A 42 29.79 -2.24 7.12
N THR A 43 29.39 -3.12 6.21
CA THR A 43 28.47 -2.82 5.11
C THR A 43 27.28 -3.76 5.16
N VAL A 44 26.07 -3.21 5.09
CA VAL A 44 24.82 -3.97 5.07
C VAL A 44 24.06 -3.65 3.80
N LYS A 45 23.57 -4.70 3.14
CA LYS A 45 22.72 -4.61 1.95
C LYS A 45 21.36 -5.20 2.22
N VAL A 46 20.32 -4.50 1.81
CA VAL A 46 18.92 -4.86 2.00
C VAL A 46 18.21 -4.89 0.65
N ARG A 47 17.48 -5.98 0.38
CA ARG A 47 16.59 -6.10 -0.78
C ARG A 47 15.29 -6.75 -0.35
N ALA A 48 14.17 -6.27 -0.87
CA ALA A 48 12.83 -6.80 -0.54
C ALA A 48 12.56 -6.84 0.99
N GLY A 49 13.08 -5.86 1.73
CA GLY A 49 12.96 -5.79 3.19
C GLY A 49 13.75 -6.85 3.96
N LYS A 50 14.70 -7.53 3.32
CA LYS A 50 15.58 -8.54 3.94
C LYS A 50 17.03 -8.16 3.76
N VAL A 51 17.85 -8.46 4.76
CA VAL A 51 19.31 -8.36 4.64
C VAL A 51 19.79 -9.43 3.66
N THR A 52 20.42 -9.01 2.57
CA THR A 52 20.98 -9.87 1.52
C THR A 52 22.50 -9.92 1.53
N GLY A 53 23.14 -8.94 2.15
CA GLY A 53 24.60 -8.89 2.30
C GLY A 53 24.99 -8.27 3.63
N LEU A 54 26.01 -8.86 4.26
CA LEU A 54 26.68 -8.32 5.43
C LEU A 54 28.18 -8.55 5.26
N GLU A 55 28.93 -7.46 5.19
CA GLU A 55 30.38 -7.48 5.12
C GLU A 55 30.96 -6.81 6.35
N ILE A 56 31.87 -7.50 7.05
CA ILE A 56 32.55 -7.00 8.24
C ILE A 56 34.04 -7.13 8.00
N GLN A 57 34.75 -6.01 7.94
CA GLN A 57 36.19 -6.00 7.79
C GLN A 57 36.89 -6.54 9.06
N PRO A 58 38.07 -7.17 8.93
CA PRO A 58 38.81 -7.73 10.06
C PRO A 58 39.10 -6.74 11.19
N LEU A 59 39.23 -5.45 10.87
CA LEU A 59 39.46 -4.39 11.87
C LEU A 59 38.23 -4.12 12.74
N ALA A 60 37.02 -4.23 12.19
CA ALA A 60 35.77 -4.11 12.95
C ALA A 60 35.56 -5.31 13.90
N MET A 61 36.08 -6.50 13.55
CA MET A 61 36.02 -7.68 14.43
C MET A 61 36.89 -7.55 15.70
N ARG A 62 37.73 -6.52 15.78
CA ARG A 62 38.56 -6.23 16.97
C ARG A 62 37.81 -5.40 18.02
N LEU A 63 36.64 -4.87 17.68
CA LEU A 63 35.73 -4.22 18.62
C LEU A 63 35.27 -5.22 19.69
N SER A 64 34.85 -4.71 20.84
CA SER A 64 34.16 -5.56 21.81
C SER A 64 32.83 -6.04 21.23
N ASN A 65 32.31 -7.17 21.74
CA ASN A 65 31.02 -7.71 21.29
C ASN A 65 29.87 -6.70 21.42
N VAL A 66 29.93 -5.82 22.42
CA VAL A 66 28.91 -4.78 22.66
C VAL A 66 28.99 -3.71 21.56
N GLU A 67 30.19 -3.17 21.33
CA GLU A 67 30.41 -2.15 20.28
C GLU A 67 30.08 -2.70 18.89
N LEU A 68 30.45 -3.96 18.60
CA LEU A 68 30.14 -4.58 17.32
C LEU A 68 28.62 -4.74 17.13
N ALA A 69 27.89 -5.13 18.17
CA ALA A 69 26.44 -5.27 18.12
C ALA A 69 25.74 -3.90 17.90
N GLU A 70 26.23 -2.85 18.55
CA GLU A 70 25.75 -1.48 18.35
C GLU A 70 25.98 -1.01 16.91
N GLN A 71 27.21 -1.13 16.42
CA GLN A 71 27.55 -0.72 15.05
C GLN A 71 26.77 -1.52 13.99
N LEU A 72 26.58 -2.82 14.20
CA LEU A 72 25.79 -3.66 13.30
C LEU A 72 24.31 -3.26 13.32
N SER A 73 23.75 -2.98 14.50
CA SER A 73 22.35 -2.54 14.62
C SER A 73 22.13 -1.20 13.92
N THR A 74 23.09 -0.27 14.05
CA THR A 74 23.08 1.00 13.31
C THR A 74 23.10 0.77 11.81
N ALA A 75 24.06 -0.01 11.29
CA ALA A 75 24.18 -0.28 9.85
C ALA A 75 22.92 -0.94 9.28
N VAL A 76 22.33 -1.91 9.99
CA VAL A 76 21.10 -2.59 9.54
C VAL A 76 19.92 -1.63 9.49
N ASN A 77 19.74 -0.81 10.53
CA ASN A 77 18.64 0.15 10.57
C ASN A 77 18.79 1.22 9.49
N GLU A 78 20.00 1.72 9.27
CA GLU A 78 20.27 2.69 8.20
C GLU A 78 20.06 2.07 6.81
N ALA A 79 20.47 0.81 6.58
CA ALA A 79 20.22 0.13 5.31
C ALA A 79 18.73 -0.11 5.05
N LEU A 80 17.93 -0.33 6.11
CA LEU A 80 16.48 -0.42 6.01
C LEU A 80 15.83 0.93 5.69
N VAL A 81 16.34 2.02 6.27
CA VAL A 81 15.89 3.39 5.97
C VAL A 81 16.21 3.74 4.52
N ASP A 82 17.45 3.53 4.07
CA ASP A 82 17.86 3.78 2.69
C ASP A 82 17.05 2.93 1.69
N TYR A 83 16.76 1.67 2.01
CA TYR A 83 15.84 0.84 1.22
C TYR A 83 14.44 1.47 1.15
N ALA A 84 13.87 1.90 2.29
CA ALA A 84 12.53 2.48 2.33
C ALA A 84 12.45 3.80 1.54
N ASP A 85 13.49 4.63 1.63
CA ASP A 85 13.60 5.89 0.87
C ASP A 85 13.69 5.62 -0.63
N LYS A 86 14.50 4.65 -1.05
CA LYS A 86 14.61 4.23 -2.46
C LYS A 86 13.32 3.62 -3.00
N VAL A 87 12.61 2.81 -2.21
CA VAL A 87 11.29 2.29 -2.59
C VAL A 87 10.30 3.44 -2.76
N THR A 88 10.28 4.38 -1.82
CA THR A 88 9.37 5.53 -1.88
C THR A 88 9.67 6.39 -3.09
N ALA A 89 10.94 6.71 -3.34
CA ALA A 89 11.37 7.45 -4.53
C ALA A 89 10.98 6.74 -5.82
N ALA A 90 11.22 5.43 -5.92
CA ALA A 90 10.85 4.65 -7.10
C ALA A 90 9.33 4.57 -7.33
N LEU A 91 8.53 4.52 -6.27
CA LEU A 91 7.07 4.59 -6.38
C LEU A 91 6.57 5.99 -6.79
N MET A 92 7.24 7.05 -6.36
CA MET A 92 6.92 8.42 -6.78
C MET A 92 7.32 8.71 -8.23
N ASP A 93 8.40 8.09 -8.72
CA ASP A 93 8.88 8.20 -10.10
C ASP A 93 8.08 7.29 -11.06
N SER A 94 7.52 6.19 -10.53
CA SER A 94 6.58 5.32 -11.23
C SER A 94 5.21 5.97 -11.33
N ASP A 95 5.09 7.02 -12.14
CA ASP A 95 3.88 7.59 -12.78
C ASP A 95 2.55 7.31 -12.04
N THR A 96 2.51 7.51 -10.73
CA THR A 96 1.27 7.41 -9.96
C THR A 96 0.50 8.67 -10.32
N ASP A 97 -0.33 8.58 -11.36
CA ASP A 97 -1.17 9.69 -11.81
C ASP A 97 -2.16 10.03 -10.68
N PHE A 98 -1.74 10.88 -9.75
CA PHE A 98 -2.60 11.47 -8.70
C PHE A 98 -3.80 12.21 -9.30
N GLY A 99 -3.72 12.63 -10.57
CA GLY A 99 -4.84 13.14 -11.34
C GLY A 99 -5.88 12.07 -11.64
N SER A 100 -5.48 10.83 -11.94
CA SER A 100 -6.39 9.68 -12.07
C SER A 100 -7.03 9.32 -10.74
N LEU A 101 -6.28 9.36 -9.64
CA LEU A 101 -6.80 9.09 -8.30
C LEU A 101 -7.83 10.15 -7.90
N GLY A 102 -7.55 11.43 -8.14
CA GLY A 102 -8.48 12.53 -7.89
C GLY A 102 -9.73 12.52 -8.79
N ARG A 103 -9.63 11.97 -10.01
CA ARG A 103 -10.78 11.69 -10.88
C ARG A 103 -11.62 10.53 -10.33
N SER A 104 -10.98 9.43 -9.92
CA SER A 104 -11.64 8.27 -9.31
C SER A 104 -12.36 8.63 -8.01
N THR A 105 -11.78 9.46 -7.14
CA THR A 105 -12.45 9.91 -5.91
C THR A 105 -13.68 10.78 -6.22
N ARG A 106 -13.59 11.67 -7.20
CA ARG A 106 -14.74 12.50 -7.63
C ARG A 106 -15.85 11.65 -8.24
N GLN A 107 -15.49 10.63 -9.00
CA GLN A 107 -16.46 9.72 -9.60
C GLN A 107 -17.16 8.86 -8.54
N ILE A 108 -16.42 8.32 -7.57
CA ILE A 108 -17.00 7.59 -6.41
C ILE A 108 -17.94 8.50 -5.61
N GLN A 109 -17.58 9.75 -5.36
CA GLN A 109 -18.46 10.70 -4.66
C GLN A 109 -19.74 10.99 -5.45
N GLN A 110 -19.64 11.15 -6.77
CA GLN A 110 -20.81 11.36 -7.63
C GLN A 110 -21.71 10.12 -7.69
N ASP A 111 -21.12 8.93 -7.75
CA ASP A 111 -21.85 7.66 -7.78
C ASP A 111 -22.53 7.38 -6.43
N GLY A 112 -21.88 7.74 -5.31
CA GLY A 112 -22.49 7.71 -3.98
C GLY A 112 -23.72 8.62 -3.86
N LEU A 113 -23.65 9.84 -4.39
CA LEU A 113 -24.79 10.76 -4.43
C LEU A 113 -25.95 10.23 -5.29
N LYS A 114 -25.65 9.62 -6.44
CA LYS A 114 -26.67 8.97 -7.29
C LYS A 114 -27.30 7.77 -6.60
N ALA A 115 -26.51 6.94 -5.93
CA ALA A 115 -27.00 5.79 -5.18
C ALA A 115 -27.89 6.22 -4.02
N MET A 116 -27.51 7.27 -3.29
CA MET A 116 -28.30 7.81 -2.18
C MET A 116 -29.63 8.41 -2.67
N LYS A 117 -29.62 9.05 -3.83
CA LYS A 117 -30.83 9.55 -4.49
C LYS A 117 -31.75 8.41 -4.93
N ALA A 118 -31.21 7.39 -5.60
CA ALA A 118 -31.99 6.21 -6.00
C ALA A 118 -32.59 5.49 -4.77
N TYR A 119 -31.83 5.40 -3.68
CA TYR A 119 -32.33 4.85 -2.42
C TYR A 119 -33.51 5.67 -1.86
N ALA A 120 -33.38 6.99 -1.78
CA ALA A 120 -34.45 7.87 -1.30
C ALA A 120 -35.71 7.76 -2.18
N ASP A 121 -35.54 7.78 -3.51
CA ASP A 121 -36.65 7.67 -4.47
C ASP A 121 -37.36 6.30 -4.31
N SER A 122 -36.62 5.19 -4.13
CA SER A 122 -37.20 3.87 -3.86
C SER A 122 -37.96 3.80 -2.53
N LEU A 123 -37.50 4.52 -1.50
CA LEU A 123 -38.14 4.59 -0.19
C LEU A 123 -39.47 5.35 -0.28
N PHE A 124 -39.51 6.44 -1.04
CA PHE A 124 -40.73 7.21 -1.31
C PHE A 124 -41.75 6.41 -2.12
N ASP A 125 -41.31 5.65 -3.11
CA ASP A 125 -42.19 4.79 -3.89
C ASP A 125 -42.78 3.66 -3.04
N ALA A 126 -41.98 3.03 -2.18
CA ALA A 126 -42.48 2.02 -1.24
C ALA A 126 -43.53 2.60 -0.27
N LEU A 127 -43.30 3.80 0.28
CA LEU A 127 -44.25 4.48 1.17
C LEU A 127 -45.55 4.86 0.45
N ASN A 128 -45.45 5.32 -0.81
CA ASN A 128 -46.60 5.65 -1.63
C ASN A 128 -47.41 4.42 -2.04
N GLN A 129 -46.76 3.27 -2.25
CA GLN A 129 -47.42 2.00 -2.55
C GLN A 129 -48.22 1.48 -1.35
N VAL A 130 -47.65 1.59 -0.14
CA VAL A 130 -48.35 1.22 1.11
C VAL A 130 -49.57 2.11 1.34
N LYS A 131 -49.47 3.41 1.04
CA LYS A 131 -50.58 4.37 1.20
C LYS A 131 -51.69 4.21 0.14
N ARG A 132 -51.42 3.54 -0.98
CA ARG A 132 -52.38 3.30 -2.07
C ARG A 132 -53.10 1.94 -1.94
N ASN A 133 -52.54 1.04 -1.13
CA ASN A 133 -53.03 -0.32 -0.88
C ASN A 133 -53.61 -0.51 0.54
N GLY A 134 -53.80 0.57 1.31
CA GLY A 134 -54.58 0.62 2.55
C GLY A 134 -55.78 1.52 2.37
#